data_AF-A0AAE7DHA3-F1
#
_entry.id   AF-A0AAE7DHA3-F1
#
_cell.length_a   1.000
_cell.length_b   1.000
_cell.length_c   1.000
_cell.angle_alpha   90.00
_cell.angle_beta   90.00
_cell.angle_gamma   90.00
#
_symmetry.space_group_name_H-M   'P 1'
#
loop_
_entity.id
_entity.type
_entity.pdbx_description
1 polymer ?
#
loop_
_entity_poly.entity_id
_entity_poly.type
_entity_poly.pdbx_seq_one_letter_code
_entity_poly.pdbx_strand_id
1 'polypeptide(L)'
;MEAFKLPLPAMWIEPIWLAVQILLILLAGYIAQRFVAKCLTRLGERYPFPPQLLMPLRGGLRWLIMGSALIFVLERLGVSATVLWTALSGFVAVAAVAFFAMWSVLSNLLCAILIFTVGPFRLGDVVELVDTTDKPGVKGRVVAINLLYTTLIEAEELGTGSAMVQVPNSLFFQRSVRRWRGTDVFPSSGFEK
;
A
#
# COMPACT_ATOMS: atom_id res chain seq x y z
N MET A 1 62.99 13.93 -31.40
CA MET A 1 61.67 14.57 -31.16
C MET A 1 60.81 14.16 -32.35
N GLU A 2 59.61 13.62 -32.15
CA GLU A 2 58.83 12.76 -33.09
C GLU A 2 58.98 11.26 -32.78
N ALA A 3 58.15 10.73 -31.87
CA ALA A 3 57.66 9.34 -31.86
C ALA A 3 56.78 9.10 -30.63
N PHE A 4 55.60 9.73 -30.57
CA PHE A 4 54.49 9.22 -29.76
C PHE A 4 53.14 9.71 -30.30
N LYS A 5 52.93 9.55 -31.61
CA LYS A 5 51.58 9.63 -32.20
C LYS A 5 50.89 8.31 -31.90
N LEU A 6 50.21 8.25 -30.76
CA LEU A 6 49.28 7.17 -30.43
C LEU A 6 48.26 7.07 -31.59
N PRO A 7 48.15 5.94 -32.29
CA PRO A 7 47.19 5.75 -33.35
C PRO A 7 45.85 5.33 -32.73
N LEU A 8 45.27 6.19 -31.89
CA LEU A 8 43.89 6.02 -31.49
C LEU A 8 43.07 6.89 -32.45
N PRO A 9 42.27 6.30 -33.36
CA PRO A 9 41.36 7.07 -34.20
C PRO A 9 40.51 7.95 -33.28
N ALA A 10 40.31 9.23 -33.63
CA ALA A 10 39.54 10.18 -32.81
C ALA A 10 38.17 9.63 -32.37
N MET A 11 37.60 8.71 -33.14
CA MET A 11 36.39 7.94 -32.86
C MET A 11 36.42 7.14 -31.54
N TRP A 12 37.58 6.71 -31.06
CA TRP A 12 37.72 5.94 -29.82
C TRP A 12 38.06 6.80 -28.59
N ILE A 13 38.43 8.07 -28.78
CA ILE A 13 38.83 8.95 -27.68
C ILE A 13 37.62 9.29 -26.81
N GLU A 14 36.47 9.56 -27.42
CA GLU A 14 35.22 9.87 -26.70
C GLU A 14 34.70 8.71 -25.83
N PRO A 15 34.56 7.46 -26.32
CA PRO A 15 34.12 6.35 -25.48
C PRO A 15 35.14 5.99 -24.39
N ILE A 16 36.44 6.13 -24.66
CA ILE A 16 37.49 5.91 -23.64
C ILE A 16 37.39 6.98 -22.54
N TRP A 17 37.16 8.25 -22.89
CA TRP A 17 36.98 9.33 -21.92
C TRP A 17 35.74 9.10 -21.04
N LEU A 18 34.63 8.68 -21.64
CA LEU A 18 33.40 8.34 -20.93
C LEU A 18 33.61 7.12 -20.00
N ALA A 19 34.32 6.10 -20.46
CA ALA A 19 34.69 4.94 -19.64
C ALA A 19 35.58 5.31 -18.45
N VAL A 20 36.55 6.21 -18.63
CA VAL A 20 37.40 6.73 -17.54
C VAL A 20 36.57 7.52 -16.52
N GLN A 21 35.62 8.34 -16.96
CA GLN A 21 34.72 9.07 -16.06
C GLN A 21 33.83 8.12 -15.25
N ILE A 22 33.26 7.08 -15.89
CA ILE A 22 32.48 6.05 -15.20
C ILE A 22 33.36 5.33 -14.17
N LEU A 23 34.58 4.95 -14.54
CA LEU A 23 35.52 4.27 -13.65
C LEU A 23 35.88 5.15 -12.43
N LEU A 24 36.12 6.44 -12.64
CA LEU A 24 36.39 7.40 -11.57
C LEU A 24 35.19 7.58 -10.63
N ILE A 25 33.97 7.62 -11.17
CA ILE A 25 32.74 7.71 -10.37
C ILE A 25 32.51 6.43 -9.57
N LEU A 26 32.69 5.26 -10.17
CA LEU A 26 32.63 3.98 -9.47
C LEU A 26 33.68 3.90 -8.36
N LEU A 27 34.90 4.37 -8.64
CA LEU A 27 35.98 4.41 -7.66
C LEU A 27 35.66 5.38 -6.51
N ALA A 28 35.14 6.57 -6.82
CA ALA A 28 34.69 7.55 -5.82
C ALA A 28 33.55 7.00 -4.96
N GLY A 29 32.55 6.35 -5.58
CA GLY A 29 31.45 5.68 -4.88
C GLY A 29 31.94 4.55 -3.97
N TYR A 30 32.87 3.72 -4.44
CA TYR A 30 33.50 2.66 -3.66
C TYR A 30 34.29 3.22 -2.47
N ILE A 31 35.07 4.28 -2.67
CA ILE A 31 35.83 4.95 -1.60
C ILE A 31 34.88 5.57 -0.57
N ALA A 32 33.82 6.26 -1.01
CA ALA A 32 32.81 6.82 -0.14
C ALA A 32 32.10 5.74 0.69
N GLN A 33 31.72 4.62 0.08
CA GLN A 33 31.14 3.47 0.79
C GLN A 33 32.08 2.94 1.86
N ARG A 34 33.37 2.80 1.54
CA ARG A 34 34.38 2.29 2.47
C ARG A 34 34.66 3.28 3.60
N PHE A 35 34.61 4.58 3.32
CA PHE A 35 34.74 5.63 4.32
C PHE A 35 33.56 5.64 5.29
N VAL A 36 32.33 5.60 4.76
CA VAL A 36 31.11 5.58 5.57
C VAL A 36 31.02 4.31 6.41
N ALA A 37 31.36 3.14 5.84
CA ALA A 37 31.44 1.90 6.59
C ALA A 37 32.44 2.00 7.75
N LYS A 38 33.62 2.60 7.52
CA LYS A 38 34.64 2.84 8.56
C LYS A 38 34.18 3.85 9.62
N CYS A 39 33.51 4.93 9.24
CA CYS A 39 32.95 5.90 10.19
C CYS A 39 31.89 5.24 11.06
N LEU A 40 31.02 4.41 10.48
CA LEU A 40 29.94 3.75 11.20
C LEU A 40 30.42 2.59 12.10
N THR A 41 31.57 1.97 11.81
CA THR A 41 32.25 1.08 12.76
C THR A 41 32.93 1.86 13.88
N ARG A 42 33.61 2.97 13.56
CA ARG A 42 34.27 3.84 14.55
C ARG A 42 33.29 4.51 15.52
N LEU A 43 32.10 4.92 15.06
CA LEU A 43 31.06 5.48 15.92
C LEU A 43 30.40 4.40 16.79
N GLY A 44 30.23 3.18 16.28
CA GLY A 44 29.69 2.04 17.04
C GLY A 44 30.62 1.55 18.17
N GLU A 45 31.93 1.81 18.07
CA GLU A 45 32.89 1.51 19.14
C GLU A 45 32.92 2.61 20.23
N ARG A 46 32.62 3.86 19.88
CA ARG A 46 32.61 4.99 20.84
C ARG A 46 31.28 5.20 21.55
N TYR A 47 30.18 4.70 20.99
CA TYR A 47 28.84 4.81 21.56
C TYR A 47 28.22 3.42 21.64
N PRO A 48 27.80 2.92 22.83
CA PRO A 48 27.15 1.63 22.98
C PRO A 48 25.70 1.70 22.48
N PHE A 49 25.53 1.89 21.16
CA PHE A 49 24.22 1.78 20.55
C PHE A 49 23.81 0.30 20.55
N PRO A 50 22.57 -0.03 20.97
CA PRO A 50 22.10 -1.40 20.93
C PRO A 50 22.21 -1.92 19.48
N PRO A 51 22.80 -3.12 19.27
CA PRO A 51 23.08 -3.65 17.93
C PRO A 51 21.83 -3.80 17.06
N GLN A 52 20.64 -3.81 17.68
CA GLN A 52 19.32 -3.86 17.05
C GLN A 52 19.01 -2.61 16.18
N LEU A 53 19.56 -1.44 16.50
CA LEU A 53 19.41 -0.21 15.70
C LEU A 53 20.54 -0.03 14.67
N LEU A 54 21.75 -0.51 14.99
CA LEU A 54 22.92 -0.36 14.12
C LEU A 54 22.83 -1.22 12.85
N MET A 55 22.19 -2.39 12.92
CA MET A 55 22.01 -3.28 11.75
C MET A 55 21.13 -2.67 10.65
N PRO A 56 19.89 -2.20 10.92
CA PRO A 56 19.06 -1.56 9.89
C PRO A 56 19.67 -0.24 9.42
N LEU A 57 20.32 0.52 10.31
CA LEU A 57 20.99 1.77 9.93
C LEU A 57 22.16 1.53 8.97
N ARG A 58 23.01 0.52 9.22
CA ARG A 58 24.08 0.10 8.29
C ARG A 58 23.52 -0.36 6.95
N GLY A 59 22.43 -1.13 6.97
CA GLY A 59 21.74 -1.58 5.78
C GLY A 59 21.22 -0.40 4.95
N GLY A 60 20.47 0.50 5.57
CA GLY A 60 19.93 1.70 4.94
C GLY A 60 21.02 2.61 4.36
N LEU A 61 22.09 2.85 5.12
CA LEU A 61 23.18 3.69 4.65
C LEU A 61 23.96 3.04 3.48
N ARG A 62 24.14 1.71 3.51
CA ARG A 62 24.70 0.96 2.38
C ARG A 62 23.83 1.08 1.13
N TRP A 63 22.51 0.92 1.28
CA TRP A 63 21.56 1.07 0.18
C TRP A 63 21.54 2.50 -0.38
N LEU A 64 21.61 3.52 0.48
CA LEU A 64 21.68 4.92 0.05
C LEU A 64 22.94 5.21 -0.78
N ILE A 65 24.10 4.71 -0.33
CA ILE A 65 25.37 4.92 -1.05
C ILE A 65 25.39 4.14 -2.37
N MET A 66 24.87 2.91 -2.37
CA MET A 66 24.78 2.10 -3.57
C MET A 66 23.79 2.71 -4.58
N GLY A 67 22.67 3.26 -4.09
CA GLY A 67 21.69 3.97 -4.90
C GLY A 67 22.24 5.27 -5.48
N SER A 68 22.96 6.09 -4.70
CA SER A 68 23.57 7.32 -5.21
C SER A 68 24.66 7.02 -6.23
N ALA A 69 25.52 6.03 -5.98
CA ALA A 69 26.53 5.59 -6.95
C ALA A 69 25.89 5.11 -8.26
N LEU A 70 24.79 4.35 -8.20
CA LEU A 70 24.05 3.91 -9.37
C LEU A 70 23.50 5.09 -10.18
N ILE A 71 22.94 6.11 -9.51
CA ILE A 71 22.44 7.33 -10.18
C ILE A 71 23.57 8.07 -10.90
N PHE A 72 24.74 8.23 -10.29
CA PHE A 72 25.89 8.88 -10.93
C PHE A 72 26.40 8.09 -12.15
N VAL A 73 26.33 6.75 -12.12
CA VAL A 73 26.68 5.91 -13.28
C VAL A 73 25.66 6.08 -14.40
N LEU A 74 24.36 6.06 -14.07
CA LEU A 74 23.27 6.28 -15.02
C LEU A 74 23.40 7.65 -15.71
N GLU A 75 23.74 8.69 -14.96
CA GLU A 75 23.97 10.05 -15.49
C GLU A 75 25.07 10.06 -16.56
N ARG A 76 26.16 9.31 -16.35
CA ARG A 76 27.25 9.18 -17.35
C ARG A 76 26.89 8.31 -18.54
N LEU A 77 25.97 7.36 -18.39
CA LEU A 77 25.42 6.55 -19.48
C LEU A 77 24.38 7.32 -20.31
N GLY A 78 24.17 8.61 -20.04
CA GLY A 78 23.22 9.46 -20.75
C GLY A 78 21.79 9.40 -20.19
N VAL A 79 21.56 8.64 -19.11
CA VAL A 79 20.29 8.62 -18.39
C VAL A 79 20.33 9.69 -17.31
N SER A 80 19.86 10.89 -17.64
CA SER A 80 19.77 11.99 -16.67
C SER A 80 18.92 11.58 -15.45
N ALA A 81 19.35 12.00 -14.25
CA ALA A 81 18.57 11.86 -13.03
C ALA A 81 17.15 12.44 -13.18
N THR A 82 16.98 13.47 -14.01
CA THR A 82 15.67 14.05 -14.33
C THR A 82 14.75 13.07 -15.07
N VAL A 83 15.28 12.26 -15.99
CA VAL A 83 14.50 11.24 -16.74
C VAL A 83 14.05 10.12 -15.83
N LEU A 84 14.91 9.67 -14.91
CA LEU A 84 14.55 8.66 -13.93
C LEU A 84 13.49 9.19 -12.96
N TRP A 85 13.63 10.45 -12.54
CA TRP A 85 12.68 11.13 -11.66
C TRP A 85 11.32 11.32 -12.32
N THR A 86 11.28 11.74 -13.59
CA THR A 86 10.02 11.91 -14.34
C THR A 86 9.34 10.58 -14.60
N ALA A 87 10.09 9.53 -14.94
CA ALA A 87 9.54 8.19 -15.12
C ALA A 87 8.94 7.64 -13.82
N LEU A 88 9.66 7.76 -12.69
CA LEU A 88 9.20 7.30 -11.39
C LEU A 88 7.96 8.08 -10.93
N SER A 89 8.00 9.41 -11.00
CA SER A 89 6.86 10.25 -10.60
C SER A 89 5.64 10.05 -11.50
N GLY A 90 5.84 9.83 -12.80
CA GLY A 90 4.78 9.44 -13.73
C GLY A 90 4.14 8.11 -13.35
N PHE A 91 4.96 7.09 -13.07
CA PHE A 91 4.46 5.78 -12.61
C PHE A 91 3.67 5.90 -11.30
N VAL A 92 4.19 6.65 -10.32
CA VAL A 92 3.51 6.91 -9.05
C VAL A 92 2.19 7.65 -9.25
N ALA A 93 2.14 8.63 -10.16
CA ALA A 93 0.92 9.35 -10.49
C ALA A 93 -0.16 8.42 -11.08
N VAL A 94 0.22 7.55 -12.02
CA VAL A 94 -0.70 6.55 -12.59
C VAL A 94 -1.16 5.55 -11.51
N ALA A 95 -0.24 5.08 -10.66
CA ALA A 95 -0.58 4.19 -9.55
C ALA A 95 -1.56 4.83 -8.56
N ALA A 96 -1.40 6.13 -8.26
CA ALA A 96 -2.32 6.87 -7.39
C ALA A 96 -3.73 6.95 -7.99
N VAL A 97 -3.85 7.22 -9.29
CA VAL A 97 -5.15 7.23 -10.01
C VAL A 97 -5.79 5.84 -10.01
N ALA A 98 -5.01 4.79 -10.29
CA ALA A 98 -5.51 3.41 -10.25
C ALA A 98 -5.99 3.00 -8.85
N PHE A 99 -5.26 3.41 -7.80
CA PHE A 99 -5.65 3.16 -6.42
C PHE A 99 -6.95 3.87 -6.06
N PHE A 100 -7.12 5.13 -6.50
CA PHE A 100 -8.36 5.87 -6.30
C PHE A 100 -9.55 5.18 -6.98
N ALA A 101 -9.37 4.67 -8.20
CA ALA A 101 -10.41 3.92 -8.92
C ALA A 101 -10.82 2.63 -8.18
N MET A 102 -9.87 1.92 -7.55
CA MET A 102 -10.15 0.69 -6.81
C MET A 102 -10.57 0.91 -5.34
N TRP A 103 -10.54 2.14 -4.84
CA TRP A 103 -10.76 2.47 -3.43
C TRP A 103 -12.07 1.90 -2.88
N SER A 104 -13.16 2.03 -3.64
CA SER A 104 -14.48 1.53 -3.21
C SER A 104 -14.51 0.01 -3.06
N VAL A 105 -13.89 -0.71 -3.99
CA VAL A 105 -13.80 -2.19 -3.96
C VAL A 105 -12.98 -2.64 -2.76
N LEU A 106 -11.82 -2.01 -2.54
CA LEU A 106 -10.95 -2.31 -1.41
C LEU A 106 -11.65 -2.00 -0.07
N SER A 107 -12.34 -0.87 0.04
CA SER A 107 -13.09 -0.51 1.24
C SER A 107 -14.15 -1.54 1.58
N ASN A 108 -14.95 -1.99 0.60
CA ASN A 108 -15.96 -3.03 0.83
C ASN A 108 -15.35 -4.38 1.20
N LEU A 109 -14.24 -4.78 0.56
CA LEU A 109 -13.53 -6.01 0.85
C LEU A 109 -12.96 -6.00 2.27
N LEU A 110 -12.32 -4.91 2.69
CA LEU A 110 -11.83 -4.74 4.06
C LEU A 110 -12.99 -4.76 5.07
N CYS A 111 -14.12 -4.13 4.75
CA CYS A 111 -15.31 -4.17 5.61
C CYS A 111 -15.88 -5.59 5.72
N ALA A 112 -15.87 -6.38 4.64
CA ALA A 112 -16.26 -7.80 4.70
C ALA A 112 -15.34 -8.60 5.63
N ILE A 113 -14.02 -8.40 5.53
CA ILE A 113 -13.05 -9.04 6.43
C ILE A 113 -13.34 -8.64 7.87
N LEU A 114 -13.57 -7.36 8.16
CA LEU A 114 -13.93 -6.89 9.50
C LEU A 114 -15.23 -7.51 10.01
N ILE A 115 -16.24 -7.66 9.15
CA ILE A 115 -17.49 -8.35 9.52
C ILE A 115 -17.20 -9.79 9.93
N PHE A 116 -16.33 -10.51 9.20
CA PHE A 116 -15.96 -11.89 9.55
C PHE A 116 -15.06 -12.00 10.78
N THR A 117 -14.08 -11.11 10.95
CA THR A 117 -13.09 -11.20 12.04
C THR A 117 -13.59 -10.62 13.34
N VAL A 118 -14.28 -9.48 13.31
CA VAL A 118 -14.79 -8.79 14.49
C VAL A 118 -16.21 -9.25 14.82
N GLY A 119 -16.98 -9.71 13.83
CA GLY A 119 -18.34 -10.23 14.02
C GLY A 119 -19.33 -9.20 14.57
N PRO A 120 -19.40 -7.94 14.07
CA PRO A 120 -20.35 -6.94 14.56
C PRO A 120 -21.82 -7.42 14.44
N PHE A 121 -22.11 -8.15 13.37
CA PHE A 121 -23.36 -8.88 13.13
C PHE A 121 -23.06 -10.23 12.47
N ARG A 122 -23.98 -11.18 12.60
CA ARG A 122 -23.88 -12.54 12.04
C ARG A 122 -25.00 -12.82 11.06
N LEU A 123 -24.86 -13.88 10.26
CA LEU A 123 -25.96 -14.39 9.46
C LEU A 123 -27.17 -14.70 10.35
N GLY A 124 -28.35 -14.25 9.92
CA GLY A 124 -29.60 -14.40 10.61
C GLY A 124 -29.96 -13.28 11.58
N ASP A 125 -29.04 -12.37 11.92
CA ASP A 125 -29.35 -11.18 12.73
C ASP A 125 -30.19 -10.19 11.92
N VAL A 126 -31.02 -9.42 12.62
CA VAL A 126 -31.74 -8.29 12.02
C VAL A 126 -30.91 -7.04 12.20
N VAL A 127 -30.63 -6.34 11.10
CA VAL A 127 -29.85 -5.10 11.08
C VAL A 127 -30.66 -3.99 10.42
N GLU A 128 -30.56 -2.79 10.98
CA GLU A 128 -31.15 -1.56 10.45
C GLU A 128 -30.03 -0.55 10.26
N LEU A 129 -29.83 -0.08 9.02
CA LEU A 129 -28.98 1.08 8.76
C LEU A 129 -29.79 2.34 9.00
N VAL A 130 -29.46 3.06 10.07
CA VAL A 130 -30.11 4.33 10.40
C VAL A 130 -29.47 5.42 9.56
N ASP A 131 -30.25 6.03 8.67
CA ASP A 131 -29.84 7.24 7.99
C ASP A 131 -30.00 8.44 8.94
N THR A 132 -29.04 9.38 8.92
CA THR A 132 -29.08 10.60 9.75
C THR A 132 -30.19 11.55 9.29
N THR A 133 -30.64 11.39 8.05
CA THR A 133 -31.79 12.09 7.48
C THR A 133 -33.05 11.26 7.73
N ASP A 134 -34.12 11.87 8.24
CA ASP A 134 -35.48 11.40 8.65
C ASP A 134 -36.25 10.41 7.72
N LYS A 135 -35.57 9.69 6.83
CA LYS A 135 -36.13 8.64 5.98
C LYS A 135 -36.02 7.29 6.69
N PRO A 136 -37.01 6.39 6.51
CA PRO A 136 -36.92 5.03 7.03
C PRO A 136 -35.63 4.37 6.51
N GLY A 137 -34.79 3.95 7.44
CA GLY A 137 -33.54 3.25 7.16
C GLY A 137 -33.80 1.86 6.58
N VAL A 138 -32.79 1.29 5.91
CA VAL A 138 -32.90 -0.09 5.39
C VAL A 138 -32.86 -1.06 6.56
N LYS A 139 -33.97 -1.76 6.83
CA LYS A 139 -34.09 -2.77 7.89
C LYS A 139 -34.35 -4.14 7.30
N GLY A 140 -33.51 -5.10 7.64
CA GLY A 140 -33.69 -6.47 7.17
C GLY A 140 -32.87 -7.51 7.90
N ARG A 141 -33.21 -8.78 7.70
CA ARG A 141 -32.47 -9.92 8.22
C ARG A 141 -31.29 -10.24 7.29
N VAL A 142 -30.09 -10.38 7.85
CA VAL A 142 -28.88 -10.75 7.11
C VAL A 142 -28.99 -12.19 6.63
N VAL A 143 -29.01 -12.40 5.32
CA VAL A 143 -29.09 -13.74 4.72
C VAL A 143 -27.77 -14.20 4.15
N ALA A 144 -26.98 -13.29 3.58
CA ALA A 144 -25.67 -13.61 3.03
C ALA A 144 -24.73 -12.42 3.16
N ILE A 145 -23.46 -12.70 3.46
CA ILE A 145 -22.39 -11.70 3.51
C ILE A 145 -21.42 -12.04 2.37
N ASN A 146 -21.38 -11.21 1.34
CA ASN A 146 -20.40 -11.31 0.25
C ASN A 146 -19.24 -10.32 0.50
N LEU A 147 -18.19 -10.40 -0.33
CA LEU A 147 -17.02 -9.51 -0.18
C LEU A 147 -17.33 -8.04 -0.50
N LEU A 148 -18.27 -7.77 -1.42
CA LEU A 148 -18.59 -6.40 -1.84
C LEU A 148 -19.87 -5.85 -1.19
N TYR A 149 -20.83 -6.72 -0.89
CA TYR A 149 -22.14 -6.35 -0.35
C TYR A 149 -22.68 -7.43 0.58
N THR A 150 -23.61 -7.04 1.45
CA THR A 150 -24.38 -7.93 2.32
C THR A 150 -25.83 -7.92 1.87
N THR A 151 -26.45 -9.08 1.73
CA THR A 151 -27.84 -9.25 1.32
C THR A 151 -28.74 -9.33 2.54
N LEU A 152 -29.71 -8.42 2.59
CA LEU A 152 -30.74 -8.31 3.61
C LEU A 152 -32.10 -8.67 3.00
N ILE A 153 -32.95 -9.34 3.79
CA ILE A 153 -34.37 -9.51 3.45
C ILE A 153 -35.19 -8.60 4.36
N GLU A 154 -36.01 -7.73 3.78
CA GLU A 154 -36.88 -6.82 4.55
C GLU A 154 -37.91 -7.60 5.36
N ALA A 155 -38.11 -7.18 6.62
CA ALA A 155 -39.00 -7.85 7.55
C ALA A 155 -40.48 -7.44 7.40
N GLU A 156 -40.77 -6.37 6.65
CA GLU A 156 -42.12 -5.78 6.55
C GLU A 156 -43.09 -6.57 5.66
N GLU A 157 -42.61 -7.55 4.88
CA GLU A 157 -43.47 -8.46 4.11
C GLU A 157 -43.17 -9.93 4.44
N LEU A 158 -43.70 -10.38 5.59
CA LEU A 158 -43.95 -11.79 5.87
C LEU A 158 -45.13 -12.37 5.04
N GLY A 159 -45.58 -11.65 4.01
CA GLY A 159 -46.60 -12.09 3.06
C GLY A 159 -46.17 -11.76 1.63
N THR A 160 -45.81 -12.80 0.86
CA THR A 160 -45.79 -12.80 -0.62
C THR A 160 -45.06 -11.64 -1.32
N GLY A 161 -43.78 -11.44 -1.04
CA GLY A 161 -43.00 -10.48 -1.86
C GLY A 161 -41.63 -10.03 -1.37
N SER A 162 -41.04 -10.66 -0.35
CA SER A 162 -39.89 -10.11 0.39
C SER A 162 -38.77 -9.59 -0.52
N ALA A 163 -38.62 -8.27 -0.60
CA ALA A 163 -37.58 -7.63 -1.38
C ALA A 163 -36.20 -7.96 -0.81
N MET A 164 -35.29 -8.42 -1.67
CA MET A 164 -33.89 -8.61 -1.33
C MET A 164 -33.12 -7.32 -1.56
N VAL A 165 -32.57 -6.74 -0.49
CA VAL A 165 -31.77 -5.51 -0.55
C VAL A 165 -30.30 -5.86 -0.41
N GLN A 166 -29.49 -5.40 -1.36
CA GLN A 166 -28.03 -5.57 -1.31
C GLN A 166 -27.39 -4.27 -0.86
N VAL A 167 -26.76 -4.29 0.31
CA VAL A 167 -26.11 -3.12 0.91
C VAL A 167 -24.59 -3.29 0.82
N PRO A 168 -23.85 -2.34 0.21
CA PRO A 168 -22.39 -2.34 0.23
C PRO A 168 -21.84 -2.44 1.66
N ASN A 169 -20.83 -3.29 1.85
CA ASN A 169 -20.27 -3.56 3.18
C ASN A 169 -19.72 -2.32 3.88
N SER A 170 -19.17 -1.37 3.12
CA SER A 170 -18.62 -0.12 3.66
C SER A 170 -19.69 0.78 4.30
N LEU A 171 -20.95 0.70 3.87
CA LEU A 171 -22.03 1.50 4.45
C LEU A 171 -22.34 1.15 5.90
N PHE A 172 -22.16 -0.13 6.29
CA PHE A 172 -22.34 -0.57 7.68
C PHE A 172 -21.33 0.05 8.65
N PHE A 173 -20.19 0.52 8.16
CA PHE A 173 -19.16 1.18 8.97
C PHE A 173 -19.18 2.71 8.83
N GLN A 174 -19.83 3.22 7.78
CA GLN A 174 -19.97 4.67 7.56
C GLN A 174 -21.22 5.25 8.24
N ARG A 175 -22.24 4.42 8.50
CA ARG A 175 -23.50 4.83 9.13
C ARG A 175 -23.72 4.11 10.45
N SER A 176 -24.62 4.65 11.25
CA SER A 176 -25.07 4.00 12.49
C SER A 176 -25.89 2.75 12.16
N VAL A 177 -25.51 1.62 12.74
CA VAL A 177 -26.21 0.33 12.56
C VAL A 177 -26.87 -0.07 13.87
N ARG A 178 -28.18 -0.31 13.83
CA ARG A 178 -28.91 -0.95 14.92
C ARG A 178 -29.02 -2.44 14.64
N ARG A 179 -28.77 -3.26 15.65
CA ARG A 179 -28.78 -4.73 15.55
C ARG A 179 -29.73 -5.30 16.58
N TRP A 180 -30.55 -6.26 16.15
CA TRP A 180 -31.28 -7.16 17.03
C TRP A 180 -30.80 -8.57 16.80
N ARG A 181 -30.40 -9.24 17.87
CA ARG A 181 -30.01 -10.65 17.81
C ARG A 181 -31.28 -11.47 17.64
N GLY A 182 -31.20 -12.55 16.88
CA GLY A 182 -32.36 -13.39 16.50
C GLY A 182 -33.21 -13.94 17.66
N THR A 183 -32.79 -13.78 18.92
CA THR A 183 -33.56 -14.11 20.13
C THR A 183 -34.57 -13.05 20.55
N ASP A 184 -34.44 -11.80 20.11
CA ASP A 184 -35.15 -10.67 20.74
C ASP A 184 -36.29 -10.11 19.87
N VAL A 185 -36.47 -10.64 18.65
CA VAL A 185 -37.42 -10.11 17.65
C VAL A 185 -38.74 -10.91 17.60
N PHE A 186 -38.81 -12.04 18.31
CA PHE A 186 -40.07 -12.75 18.55
C PHE A 186 -40.37 -12.72 20.05
N PRO A 187 -41.48 -12.09 20.49
CA PRO A 187 -42.08 -12.51 21.75
C PRO A 187 -42.36 -14.00 21.61
N SER A 188 -41.99 -14.80 22.59
CA SER A 188 -42.58 -16.12 22.79
C SER A 188 -44.09 -15.93 22.98
N SER A 189 -44.84 -15.80 21.89
CA SER A 189 -46.29 -15.85 21.91
C SER A 189 -46.67 -17.22 22.46
N GLY A 190 -47.36 -17.19 23.59
CA GLY A 190 -47.61 -18.32 24.47
C GLY A 190 -47.98 -19.60 23.75
N PHE A 191 -47.23 -20.64 24.07
CA PHE A 191 -47.74 -21.98 24.18
C PHE A 191 -47.20 -22.56 25.48
N GLU A 192 -47.92 -22.35 26.57
CA GLU A 192 -48.41 -23.47 27.37
C GLU A 192 -49.58 -22.98 28.24
N LYS A 193 -50.65 -23.77 28.20
CA LYS A 193 -51.88 -23.63 28.98
C LYS A 193 -51.65 -24.15 30.39
#